data_AF-A0A8J8F9J7-F1
#
_entry.id   AF-A0A8J8F9J7-F1
#
_cell.length_a   1.000
_cell.length_b   1.000
_cell.length_c   1.000
_cell.angle_alpha   90.00
_cell.angle_beta   90.00
_cell.angle_gamma   90.00
#
_symmetry.space_group_name_H-M   'P 1'
#
loop_
_entity.id
_entity.type
_entity.pdbx_description
1 polymer ?
#
loop_
_entity_poly.entity_id
_entity_poly.type
_entity_poly.pdbx_seq_one_letter_code
_entity_poly.pdbx_strand_id
1 'polypeptide(L)'
;MGILNIAELIAPKEANLEALSGKIVAIDAYNTLYQFLSIIRQPDGTPLRDSSGRVTSHLSGLIYRTTNLMEKGIRPVFVFDGKPSELKAVVIKARSERRAEAKRKWEEAKVLAPEEAFKFAQASTRIDATIVADAKTLLTYLGVPCVQAKAEGEAQAAYMVQKGDAELVASQDYDCLLFGAPVMIRNLSAPRRKAQLEVVTFKELAEKNGITREELVDIAILIGTDFNPGIKGVGVKTALKLIKKHHRIERLIAESKIEREAIENYELVRAIFLQPEVN
;
A
#
# COMPACT_ATOMS: atom_id res chain seq x y z
N MET A 1 -1.03 -5.12 0.75
CA MET A 1 -1.66 -4.81 -0.54
C MET A 1 -3.14 -4.83 -0.30
N GLY A 2 -3.67 -3.62 -0.16
CA GLY A 2 -5.02 -3.31 0.30
C GLY A 2 -6.07 -3.90 -0.63
N ILE A 3 -7.28 -4.09 -0.12
CA ILE A 3 -8.42 -4.65 -0.87
C ILE A 3 -9.06 -3.57 -1.78
N LEU A 4 -8.56 -2.34 -1.75
CA LEU A 4 -9.19 -1.17 -2.33
C LEU A 4 -8.96 -1.05 -3.84
N ASN A 5 -9.93 -1.46 -4.67
CA ASN A 5 -9.86 -1.20 -6.11
C ASN A 5 -10.47 0.16 -6.50
N ILE A 6 -10.06 1.26 -5.84
CA ILE A 6 -10.40 2.62 -6.33
C ILE A 6 -9.66 2.99 -7.61
N ALA A 7 -8.83 2.10 -8.16
CA ALA A 7 -8.03 2.33 -9.36
C ALA A 7 -8.88 2.80 -10.55
N GLU A 8 -10.15 2.37 -10.65
CA GLU A 8 -11.08 2.83 -11.69
C GLU A 8 -11.39 4.34 -11.64
N LEU A 9 -11.27 4.97 -10.46
CA LEU A 9 -11.45 6.43 -10.31
C LEU A 9 -10.22 7.19 -10.80
N ILE A 10 -9.07 6.53 -10.83
CA ILE A 10 -7.76 7.14 -10.99
C ILE A 10 -7.40 7.19 -12.47
N ALA A 11 -6.72 8.26 -12.87
CA ALA A 11 -6.09 8.38 -14.18
C ALA A 11 -4.60 8.64 -13.96
N PRO A 12 -3.78 7.58 -13.78
CA PRO A 12 -2.36 7.77 -13.58
C PRO A 12 -1.72 8.35 -14.83
N LYS A 13 -0.70 9.20 -14.62
CA LYS A 13 0.13 9.74 -15.70
C LYS A 13 1.47 9.06 -15.69
N GLU A 14 1.97 8.72 -16.87
CA GLU A 14 3.34 8.24 -17.01
C GLU A 14 4.33 9.32 -16.52
N ALA A 15 5.32 8.89 -15.76
CA ALA A 15 6.37 9.76 -15.27
C ALA A 15 7.75 9.21 -15.65
N ASN A 16 8.73 10.12 -15.73
CA ASN A 16 10.11 9.72 -15.86
C ASN A 16 10.86 9.86 -14.54
N LEU A 17 11.83 8.98 -14.29
CA LEU A 17 12.61 8.98 -13.05
C LEU A 17 13.44 10.26 -12.90
N GLU A 18 13.97 10.78 -14.02
CA GLU A 18 14.73 12.04 -14.03
C GLU A 18 13.89 13.23 -13.53
N ALA A 19 12.57 13.21 -13.69
CA ALA A 19 11.68 14.27 -13.19
C ALA A 19 11.58 14.28 -11.65
N LEU A 20 12.07 13.24 -10.98
CA LEU A 20 12.14 13.15 -9.52
C LEU A 20 13.48 13.58 -8.94
N SER A 21 14.46 13.93 -9.78
CA SER A 21 15.77 14.36 -9.30
C SER A 21 15.64 15.58 -8.40
N GLY A 22 16.35 15.55 -7.27
CA GLY A 22 16.26 16.56 -6.21
C GLY A 22 15.06 16.40 -5.28
N LYS A 23 14.07 15.57 -5.58
CA LYS A 23 12.89 15.39 -4.71
C LYS A 23 13.17 14.43 -3.55
N ILE A 24 12.60 14.75 -2.40
CA ILE A 24 12.43 13.87 -1.25
C ILE A 24 11.18 13.02 -1.48
N VAL A 25 11.33 11.70 -1.33
CA VAL A 25 10.24 10.75 -1.57
C VAL A 25 10.00 9.94 -0.32
N ALA A 26 8.79 10.03 0.24
CA ALA A 26 8.36 9.22 1.37
C ALA A 26 7.91 7.84 0.88
N ILE A 27 8.71 6.81 1.16
CA ILE A 27 8.51 5.45 0.66
C ILE A 27 7.83 4.61 1.74
N ASP A 28 6.71 3.97 1.40
CA ASP A 28 6.13 2.92 2.24
C ASP A 28 7.10 1.72 2.29
N ALA A 29 7.68 1.50 3.47
CA ALA A 29 8.67 0.46 3.69
C ALA A 29 8.05 -0.94 3.61
N TYR A 30 6.87 -1.17 4.19
CA TYR A 30 6.25 -2.50 4.20
C TYR A 30 5.84 -2.90 2.79
N ASN A 31 5.23 -1.98 2.05
CA ASN A 31 4.86 -2.22 0.65
C ASN A 31 6.11 -2.53 -0.20
N THR A 32 7.20 -1.79 0.00
CA THR A 32 8.47 -2.00 -0.72
C THR A 32 9.13 -3.35 -0.36
N LEU A 33 9.18 -3.71 0.92
CA LEU A 33 9.72 -4.99 1.39
C LEU A 33 8.91 -6.18 0.84
N TYR A 34 7.58 -6.09 0.83
CA TYR A 34 6.73 -7.12 0.25
C TYR A 34 7.00 -7.29 -1.26
N GLN A 35 7.19 -6.19 -1.99
CA GLN A 35 7.57 -6.25 -3.41
C GLN A 35 8.90 -6.96 -3.62
N PHE A 36 9.93 -6.63 -2.84
CA PHE A 36 11.24 -7.28 -2.96
C PHE A 36 11.17 -8.77 -2.65
N LEU A 37 10.50 -9.17 -1.57
CA LEU A 37 10.32 -10.58 -1.23
C LEU A 37 9.49 -11.35 -2.27
N SER A 38 8.60 -10.70 -2.99
CA SER A 38 7.78 -11.32 -4.03
C SER A 38 8.49 -11.43 -5.38
N ILE A 39 9.30 -10.43 -5.74
CA ILE A 39 9.93 -10.32 -7.07
C ILE A 39 11.34 -10.91 -7.08
N ILE A 40 12.11 -10.73 -6.01
CA ILE A 40 13.53 -11.13 -5.94
C ILE A 40 13.60 -12.55 -5.40
N ARG A 41 13.56 -13.51 -6.32
CA ARG A 41 13.54 -14.95 -6.05
C ARG A 41 14.48 -15.68 -7.00
N GLN A 42 14.88 -16.87 -6.61
CA GLN A 42 15.59 -17.83 -7.45
C GLN A 42 14.65 -18.34 -8.56
N PRO A 43 15.19 -18.95 -9.63
CA PRO A 43 14.38 -19.49 -10.73
C PRO A 43 13.33 -20.52 -10.29
N ASP A 44 13.60 -21.27 -9.21
CA ASP A 44 12.68 -22.24 -8.59
C ASP A 44 11.59 -21.57 -7.72
N GLY A 45 11.56 -20.24 -7.67
CA GLY A 45 10.61 -19.46 -6.88
C GLY A 45 10.96 -19.34 -5.39
N THR A 46 12.06 -19.94 -4.91
CA THR A 46 12.51 -19.75 -3.53
C THR A 46 13.10 -18.34 -3.33
N PRO A 47 12.95 -17.73 -2.14
CA PRO A 47 13.62 -16.46 -1.86
C PRO A 47 15.14 -16.64 -1.84
N LEU A 48 15.87 -15.54 -2.03
CA LEU A 48 17.31 -15.51 -1.77
C LEU A 48 17.55 -15.80 -0.29
N ARG A 49 18.60 -16.57 0.01
CA ARG A 49 18.99 -16.93 1.36
C ARG A 49 20.49 -16.83 1.55
N ASP A 50 20.93 -16.63 2.79
CA ASP A 50 22.34 -16.77 3.18
C ASP A 50 22.71 -18.23 3.48
N SER A 51 23.97 -18.47 3.87
CA SER A 51 24.47 -19.80 4.23
C SER A 51 23.80 -20.42 5.47
N SER A 52 23.14 -19.61 6.29
CA SER A 52 22.34 -20.05 7.44
C SER A 52 20.86 -20.26 7.09
N GLY A 53 20.49 -20.11 5.82
CA GLY A 53 19.12 -20.28 5.34
C GLY A 53 18.18 -19.10 5.64
N ARG A 54 18.68 -17.97 6.16
CA ARG A 54 17.86 -16.77 6.43
C ARG A 54 17.54 -16.05 5.13
N VAL A 55 16.34 -15.50 4.99
CA VAL A 55 15.89 -14.83 3.77
C VAL A 55 16.59 -13.47 3.60
N THR A 56 17.19 -13.21 2.44
CA THR A 56 17.96 -11.98 2.15
C THR A 56 17.42 -11.18 0.96
N SER A 57 16.35 -11.63 0.30
CA SER A 57 15.76 -10.93 -0.86
C SER A 57 15.43 -9.47 -0.60
N HIS A 58 14.95 -9.16 0.61
CA HIS A 58 14.61 -7.81 1.03
C HIS A 58 15.83 -6.89 1.12
N LEU A 59 16.96 -7.39 1.63
CA LEU A 59 18.22 -6.63 1.72
C LEU A 59 18.80 -6.37 0.33
N SER A 60 18.84 -7.39 -0.52
CA SER A 60 19.29 -7.24 -1.91
C SER A 60 18.45 -6.18 -2.63
N GLY A 61 17.13 -6.25 -2.52
CA GLY A 61 16.23 -5.24 -3.09
C GLY A 61 16.47 -3.83 -2.54
N LEU A 62 16.61 -3.69 -1.22
CA LEU A 62 16.86 -2.40 -0.58
C LEU A 62 18.17 -1.79 -1.03
N ILE A 63 19.28 -2.53 -1.04
CA ILE A 63 20.59 -2.01 -1.47
C ILE A 63 20.48 -1.46 -2.89
N TYR A 64 20.19 -2.33 -3.86
CA TYR A 64 20.26 -1.95 -5.27
C TYR A 64 19.22 -0.91 -5.66
N ARG A 65 18.00 -0.98 -5.10
CA ARG A 65 16.94 -0.04 -5.48
C ARG A 65 17.19 1.32 -4.84
N THR A 66 17.59 1.35 -3.57
CA THR A 66 17.80 2.62 -2.86
C THR A 66 19.01 3.36 -3.42
N THR A 67 20.13 2.66 -3.68
CA THR A 67 21.30 3.30 -4.30
C THR A 67 20.98 3.83 -5.70
N ASN A 68 20.21 3.09 -6.50
CA ASN A 68 19.82 3.57 -7.83
C ASN A 68 18.93 4.82 -7.79
N LEU A 69 18.05 4.96 -6.79
CA LEU A 69 17.28 6.19 -6.57
C LEU A 69 18.22 7.35 -6.21
N MET A 70 19.16 7.11 -5.30
CA MET A 70 20.13 8.12 -4.86
C MET A 70 21.06 8.57 -5.99
N GLU A 71 21.53 7.66 -6.84
CA GLU A 71 22.32 7.97 -8.06
C GLU A 71 21.56 8.89 -9.03
N LYS A 72 20.23 8.84 -9.03
CA LYS A 72 19.36 9.70 -9.84
C LYS A 72 19.02 11.03 -9.14
N GLY A 73 19.64 11.30 -7.99
CA GLY A 73 19.43 12.50 -7.20
C GLY A 73 18.14 12.50 -6.38
N ILE A 74 17.47 11.35 -6.23
CA ILE A 74 16.26 11.22 -5.41
C ILE A 74 16.69 11.00 -3.97
N ARG A 75 16.00 11.63 -3.04
CA ARG A 75 16.29 11.59 -1.61
C ARG A 75 15.23 10.74 -0.89
N PRO A 76 15.41 9.41 -0.77
CA PRO A 76 14.41 8.54 -0.17
C PRO A 76 14.34 8.74 1.35
N VAL A 77 13.13 8.67 1.90
CA VAL A 77 12.88 8.48 3.33
C VAL A 77 11.90 7.32 3.50
N PHE A 78 12.31 6.29 4.24
CA PHE A 78 11.48 5.10 4.42
C PHE A 78 10.57 5.26 5.64
N VAL A 79 9.28 5.03 5.46
CA VAL A 79 8.28 5.11 6.52
C VAL A 79 7.83 3.70 6.88
N PHE A 80 8.05 3.31 8.13
CA PHE A 80 7.67 1.99 8.66
C PHE A 80 6.38 2.08 9.48
N ASP A 81 5.50 1.09 9.32
CA ASP A 81 4.30 0.92 10.13
C ASP A 81 4.64 0.85 11.62
N GLY A 82 3.76 1.44 12.43
CA GLY A 82 3.74 1.36 13.88
C GLY A 82 2.91 0.19 14.39
N LYS A 83 2.24 0.39 15.52
CA LYS A 83 1.36 -0.65 16.09
C LYS A 83 0.06 -0.68 15.29
N PRO A 84 -0.37 -1.85 14.77
CA PRO A 84 -1.63 -1.95 14.04
C PRO A 84 -2.81 -1.68 14.98
N SER A 85 -3.86 -1.04 14.46
CA SER A 85 -5.12 -0.84 15.19
C SER A 85 -5.86 -2.15 15.41
N GLU A 86 -6.75 -2.18 16.41
CA GLU A 86 -7.57 -3.36 16.73
C GLU A 86 -8.44 -3.80 15.54
N LEU A 87 -9.00 -2.86 14.78
CA LEU A 87 -9.77 -3.13 13.56
C LEU A 87 -8.94 -3.86 12.50
N LYS A 88 -7.65 -3.52 12.38
CA LYS A 88 -6.74 -4.15 11.42
C LYS A 88 -6.34 -5.56 11.86
N ALA A 89 -6.49 -5.93 13.14
CA ALA A 89 -6.16 -7.27 13.63
C ALA A 89 -7.00 -8.36 12.95
N VAL A 90 -8.28 -8.08 12.65
CA VAL A 90 -9.16 -8.99 11.92
C VAL A 90 -8.63 -9.26 10.50
N VAL A 91 -8.22 -8.20 9.79
CA VAL A 91 -7.63 -8.32 8.45
C VAL A 91 -6.26 -8.98 8.48
N ILE A 92 -5.43 -8.70 9.50
CA ILE A 92 -4.15 -9.39 9.70
C ILE A 92 -4.38 -10.90 9.89
N LYS A 93 -5.40 -11.31 10.63
CA LYS A 93 -5.77 -12.71 10.81
C LYS A 93 -6.20 -13.36 9.49
N ALA A 94 -7.11 -12.72 8.75
CA ALA A 94 -7.56 -13.22 7.44
C ALA A 94 -6.40 -13.29 6.41
N ARG A 95 -5.44 -12.36 6.45
CA ARG A 95 -4.20 -12.39 5.66
C ARG A 95 -3.28 -13.53 6.09
N SER A 96 -3.23 -13.85 7.39
CA SER A 96 -2.47 -14.99 7.90
C SER A 96 -3.02 -16.31 7.39
N GLU A 97 -4.35 -16.49 7.43
CA GLU A 97 -5.03 -17.69 6.94
C GLU A 97 -4.81 -17.91 5.44
N ARG A 98 -5.01 -16.85 4.62
CA ARG A 98 -4.73 -16.89 3.17
C ARG A 98 -3.28 -17.27 2.86
N ARG A 99 -2.31 -16.77 3.63
CA ARG A 99 -0.89 -17.12 3.46
C ARG A 99 -0.60 -18.56 3.84
N ALA A 100 -1.23 -19.08 4.90
CA ALA A 100 -1.09 -20.47 5.30
C ALA A 100 -1.62 -21.42 4.22
N GLU A 101 -2.79 -21.10 3.66
CA GLU A 101 -3.35 -21.85 2.53
C GLU A 101 -2.45 -21.77 1.28
N ALA A 102 -1.97 -20.57 0.94
CA ALA A 102 -1.04 -20.38 -0.18
C ALA A 102 0.25 -21.16 0.02
N LYS A 103 0.78 -21.23 1.25
CA LYS A 103 1.96 -22.04 1.57
C LYS A 103 1.70 -23.52 1.37
N ARG A 104 0.53 -24.04 1.78
CA ARG A 104 0.16 -25.44 1.55
C ARG A 104 0.08 -25.75 0.06
N LYS A 105 -0.62 -24.91 -0.71
CA LYS A 105 -0.70 -25.03 -2.19
C LYS A 105 0.66 -24.94 -2.86
N TRP A 106 1.57 -24.12 -2.32
CA TRP A 106 2.93 -24.01 -2.84
C TRP A 106 3.72 -25.31 -2.66
N GLU A 107 3.71 -25.91 -1.48
CA GLU A 107 4.42 -27.17 -1.23
C GLU A 107 3.84 -28.33 -2.07
N GLU A 108 2.53 -28.37 -2.27
CA GLU A 108 1.87 -29.32 -3.18
C GLU A 108 2.26 -29.08 -4.65
N ALA A 109 2.20 -27.82 -5.11
CA ALA A 109 2.50 -27.44 -6.48
C ALA A 109 3.98 -27.65 -6.86
N LYS A 110 4.92 -27.55 -5.91
CA LYS A 110 6.33 -27.87 -6.17
C LYS A 110 6.54 -29.27 -6.76
N VAL A 111 5.68 -30.22 -6.39
CA VAL A 111 5.76 -31.60 -6.84
C VAL A 111 4.88 -31.83 -8.07
N LEU A 112 3.68 -31.25 -8.08
CA LEU A 112 2.63 -31.60 -9.06
C LEU A 112 2.55 -30.65 -10.27
N ALA A 113 2.88 -29.37 -10.09
CA ALA A 113 2.78 -28.34 -11.13
C ALA A 113 3.80 -27.20 -10.86
N PRO A 114 5.10 -27.43 -11.11
CA PRO A 114 6.16 -26.47 -10.81
C PRO A 114 5.96 -25.09 -11.44
N GLU A 115 5.31 -25.03 -12.60
CA GLU A 115 4.94 -23.81 -13.30
C GLU A 115 3.92 -22.94 -12.53
N GLU A 116 3.02 -23.54 -11.75
CA GLU A 116 2.07 -22.83 -10.91
C GLU A 116 2.61 -22.55 -9.50
N ALA A 117 3.62 -23.31 -9.07
CA ALA A 117 4.24 -23.18 -7.75
C ALA A 117 4.75 -21.74 -7.50
N PHE A 118 5.24 -21.05 -8.53
CA PHE A 118 5.74 -19.68 -8.40
C PHE A 118 4.67 -18.70 -7.90
N LYS A 119 3.42 -18.84 -8.36
CA LYS A 119 2.30 -17.98 -7.94
C LYS A 119 1.99 -18.15 -6.45
N PHE A 120 1.95 -19.40 -5.98
CA PHE A 120 1.70 -19.71 -4.57
C PHE A 120 2.89 -19.31 -3.69
N ALA A 121 4.12 -19.42 -4.20
CA ALA A 121 5.33 -18.98 -3.53
C ALA A 121 5.28 -17.48 -3.19
N GLN A 122 4.88 -16.64 -4.15
CA GLN A 122 4.70 -15.20 -3.96
C GLN A 122 3.62 -14.91 -2.92
N ALA A 123 2.46 -15.58 -3.02
CA ALA A 123 1.34 -15.37 -2.12
C ALA A 123 1.60 -15.81 -0.66
N SER A 124 2.58 -16.69 -0.42
CA SER A 124 2.96 -17.15 0.93
C SER A 124 3.91 -16.21 1.69
N THR A 125 4.38 -15.13 1.05
CA THR A 125 5.37 -14.20 1.62
C THR A 125 4.94 -13.58 2.95
N ARG A 126 5.85 -13.53 3.92
CA ARG A 126 5.65 -12.88 5.21
C ARG A 126 6.81 -11.94 5.53
N ILE A 127 6.46 -10.75 6.01
CA ILE A 127 7.38 -9.86 6.72
C ILE A 127 7.28 -10.18 8.22
N ASP A 128 8.43 -10.37 8.86
CA ASP A 128 8.56 -10.54 10.31
C ASP A 128 9.43 -9.42 10.91
N ALA A 129 9.55 -9.42 12.24
CA ALA A 129 10.28 -8.37 12.96
C ALA A 129 11.78 -8.34 12.60
N THR A 130 12.37 -9.50 12.32
CA THR A 130 13.78 -9.63 11.89
C THR A 130 14.00 -8.95 10.53
N ILE A 131 13.15 -9.21 9.54
CA ILE A 131 13.21 -8.55 8.22
C ILE A 131 13.13 -7.03 8.36
N VAL A 132 12.27 -6.53 9.24
CA VAL A 132 12.12 -5.08 9.49
C VAL A 132 13.35 -4.51 10.19
N ALA A 133 13.90 -5.21 11.17
CA ALA A 133 15.10 -4.79 11.90
C ALA A 133 16.33 -4.75 10.98
N ASP A 134 16.52 -5.79 10.16
CA ASP A 134 17.62 -5.88 9.20
C ASP A 134 17.49 -4.79 8.13
N ALA A 135 16.27 -4.54 7.63
CA ALA A 135 15.99 -3.44 6.70
C ALA A 135 16.36 -2.07 7.28
N LYS A 136 15.94 -1.76 8.50
CA LYS A 136 16.28 -0.49 9.18
C LYS A 136 17.78 -0.34 9.41
N THR A 137 18.44 -1.42 9.81
CA THR A 137 19.90 -1.44 10.02
C THR A 137 20.63 -1.14 8.73
N LEU A 138 20.23 -1.81 7.64
CA LEU A 138 20.81 -1.58 6.33
C LEU A 138 20.60 -0.14 5.84
N LEU A 139 19.38 0.39 5.93
CA LEU A 139 19.07 1.77 5.53
C LEU A 139 19.89 2.79 6.34
N THR A 140 20.10 2.53 7.62
CA THR A 140 20.98 3.34 8.47
C THR A 140 22.42 3.34 7.95
N TYR A 141 22.96 2.18 7.57
CA TYR A 141 24.30 2.10 6.97
C TYR A 141 24.42 2.76 5.60
N LEU A 142 23.32 2.81 4.84
CA LEU A 142 23.25 3.56 3.58
C LEU A 142 23.09 5.08 3.77
N GLY A 143 22.95 5.56 5.02
CA GLY A 143 22.70 6.96 5.32
C GLY A 143 21.29 7.43 4.95
N VAL A 144 20.33 6.50 4.87
CA VAL A 144 18.95 6.77 4.43
C VAL A 144 18.04 6.92 5.66
N PRO A 145 17.34 8.05 5.83
CA PRO A 145 16.49 8.27 6.98
C PRO A 145 15.30 7.31 7.00
N CYS A 146 14.95 6.86 8.20
CA CYS A 146 13.79 6.03 8.45
C CYS A 146 12.88 6.71 9.48
N VAL A 147 11.57 6.76 9.20
CA VAL A 147 10.55 7.29 10.10
C VAL A 147 9.71 6.12 10.62
N GLN A 148 9.51 6.09 11.93
CA GLN A 148 8.59 5.16 12.58
C GLN A 148 7.23 5.84 12.74
N ALA A 149 6.20 5.34 12.07
CA ALA A 149 4.83 5.80 12.27
C ALA A 149 4.28 5.35 13.64
N LYS A 150 3.30 6.09 14.19
CA LYS A 150 2.54 5.66 15.37
C LYS A 150 1.64 4.47 15.05
N ALA A 151 0.90 4.58 13.94
CA ALA A 151 0.01 3.55 13.42
C ALA A 151 0.35 3.17 11.96
N GLU A 152 -0.27 3.81 10.97
CA GLU A 152 -0.15 3.44 9.55
C GLU A 152 1.00 4.20 8.87
N GLY A 153 1.91 3.47 8.22
CA GLY A 153 3.05 4.04 7.49
C GLY A 153 2.62 4.92 6.32
N GLU A 154 1.60 4.52 5.57
CA GLU A 154 1.06 5.32 4.47
C GLU A 154 0.41 6.62 4.95
N ALA A 155 -0.23 6.60 6.13
CA ALA A 155 -0.78 7.80 6.74
C ALA A 155 0.31 8.78 7.16
N GLN A 156 1.37 8.26 7.79
CA GLN A 156 2.54 9.05 8.15
C GLN A 156 3.25 9.63 6.91
N ALA A 157 3.39 8.85 5.84
CA ALA A 157 3.96 9.31 4.58
C ALA A 157 3.11 10.41 3.94
N ALA A 158 1.78 10.23 3.90
CA ALA A 158 0.86 11.25 3.40
C ALA A 158 0.96 12.55 4.20
N TYR A 159 1.04 12.45 5.53
CA TYR A 159 1.20 13.60 6.42
C TYR A 159 2.51 14.36 6.19
N MET A 160 3.63 13.64 6.01
CA MET A 160 4.92 14.28 5.68
C MET A 160 4.83 15.10 4.39
N VAL A 161 4.13 14.59 3.37
CA VAL A 161 3.93 15.34 2.11
C VAL A 161 3.00 16.53 2.31
N GLN A 162 1.95 16.40 3.12
CA GLN A 162 1.07 17.53 3.46
C GLN A 162 1.82 18.65 4.21
N LYS A 163 2.82 18.31 5.03
CA LYS A 163 3.64 19.27 5.78
C LYS A 163 4.78 19.88 4.96
N GLY A 164 5.09 19.31 3.80
CA GLY A 164 6.20 19.75 2.95
C GLY A 164 7.55 19.14 3.33
N ASP A 165 7.58 18.12 4.19
CA ASP A 165 8.80 17.38 4.55
C ASP A 165 9.25 16.43 3.42
N ALA A 166 8.33 16.09 2.50
CA ALA A 166 8.58 15.32 1.29
C ALA A 166 7.68 15.82 0.15
N GLU A 167 8.08 15.60 -1.10
CA GLU A 167 7.31 16.07 -2.27
C GLU A 167 6.25 15.08 -2.75
N LEU A 168 6.42 13.78 -2.48
CA LEU A 168 5.46 12.74 -2.86
C LEU A 168 5.61 11.45 -2.04
N VAL A 169 4.54 10.66 -2.01
CA VAL A 169 4.52 9.31 -1.43
C VAL A 169 4.81 8.27 -2.50
N ALA A 170 5.66 7.28 -2.23
CA ALA A 170 5.82 6.10 -3.07
C ALA A 170 5.15 4.88 -2.42
N SER A 171 4.10 4.38 -3.06
CA SER A 171 3.37 3.17 -2.65
C SER A 171 2.75 2.47 -3.86
N GLN A 172 2.48 1.17 -3.74
CA GLN A 172 1.65 0.41 -4.71
C GLN A 172 0.19 0.33 -4.27
N ASP A 173 -0.16 0.81 -3.10
CA ASP A 173 -1.54 0.90 -2.62
C ASP A 173 -2.00 2.36 -2.75
N TYR A 174 -3.28 2.56 -3.07
CA TYR A 174 -3.84 3.91 -3.25
C TYR A 174 -4.34 4.52 -1.92
N ASP A 175 -4.15 3.81 -0.81
CA ASP A 175 -4.64 4.22 0.51
C ASP A 175 -3.98 5.52 0.99
N CYS A 176 -2.74 5.80 0.56
CA CYS A 176 -2.11 7.09 0.80
C CYS A 176 -2.93 8.28 0.28
N LEU A 177 -3.72 8.14 -0.80
CA LEU A 177 -4.64 9.18 -1.29
C LEU A 177 -5.83 9.38 -0.33
N LEU A 178 -6.31 8.31 0.30
CA LEU A 178 -7.36 8.38 1.33
C LEU A 178 -6.85 9.11 2.59
N PHE A 179 -5.60 8.83 2.97
CA PHE A 179 -4.88 9.58 4.01
C PHE A 179 -4.50 11.01 3.59
N GLY A 180 -4.80 11.39 2.35
CA GLY A 180 -4.71 12.75 1.86
C GLY A 180 -3.36 13.12 1.26
N ALA A 181 -2.58 12.15 0.78
CA ALA A 181 -1.37 12.43 0.02
C ALA A 181 -1.70 13.31 -1.21
N PRO A 182 -1.13 14.51 -1.35
CA PRO A 182 -1.38 15.37 -2.50
C PRO A 182 -0.90 14.75 -3.82
N VAL A 183 0.24 14.04 -3.76
CA VAL A 183 0.89 13.40 -4.89
C VAL A 183 1.44 12.05 -4.44
N MET A 184 1.18 11.01 -5.23
CA MET A 184 1.80 9.70 -5.06
C MET A 184 2.45 9.21 -6.36
N ILE A 185 3.40 8.29 -6.23
CA ILE A 185 4.01 7.56 -7.32
C ILE A 185 3.95 6.06 -7.08
N ARG A 186 3.62 5.31 -8.13
CA ARG A 186 3.67 3.85 -8.14
C ARG A 186 4.86 3.36 -8.94
N ASN A 187 5.19 2.08 -8.76
CA ASN A 187 6.24 1.38 -9.51
C ASN A 187 7.65 1.93 -9.32
N LEU A 188 7.88 2.76 -8.29
CA LEU A 188 9.21 3.27 -7.97
C LEU A 188 10.19 2.15 -7.62
N SER A 189 9.73 1.17 -6.85
CA SER A 189 10.51 -0.01 -6.43
C SER A 189 10.49 -1.15 -7.45
N ALA A 190 9.69 -1.04 -8.53
CA ALA A 190 9.50 -2.09 -9.52
C ALA A 190 10.64 -2.10 -10.57
N PRO A 191 10.98 -3.27 -11.15
CA PRO A 191 11.91 -3.33 -12.27
C PRO A 191 11.35 -2.60 -13.50
N ARG A 192 12.15 -1.71 -14.12
CA ARG A 192 11.70 -0.87 -15.25
C ARG A 192 11.26 -1.61 -16.50
N ARG A 193 11.83 -2.80 -16.74
CA ARG A 193 11.37 -3.67 -17.85
C ARG A 193 9.97 -4.23 -17.62
N LYS A 194 9.44 -4.18 -16.39
CA LYS A 194 8.16 -4.79 -16.00
C LYS A 194 7.06 -3.76 -15.74
N ALA A 195 7.40 -2.52 -15.36
CA ALA A 195 6.41 -1.49 -15.06
C ALA A 195 6.97 -0.07 -15.32
N GLN A 196 6.10 0.78 -15.88
CA GLN A 196 6.34 2.21 -16.01
C GLN A 196 6.01 2.93 -14.70
N LEU A 197 6.62 4.10 -14.47
CA LEU A 197 6.24 4.94 -13.34
C LEU A 197 4.91 5.60 -13.60
N GLU A 198 4.07 5.59 -12.59
CA GLU A 198 2.75 6.20 -12.63
C GLU A 198 2.66 7.22 -11.50
N VAL A 199 2.41 8.47 -11.84
CA VAL A 199 2.15 9.55 -10.88
C VAL A 199 0.66 9.83 -10.86
N VAL A 200 0.14 10.01 -9.65
CA VAL A 200 -1.26 10.37 -9.41
C VAL A 200 -1.27 11.58 -8.49
N THR A 201 -2.05 12.58 -8.86
CA THR A 201 -2.31 13.73 -7.99
C THR A 201 -3.74 13.66 -7.46
N PHE A 202 -3.92 13.94 -6.18
CA PHE A 202 -5.25 13.98 -5.57
C PHE A 202 -6.12 15.06 -6.24
N LYS A 203 -5.53 16.20 -6.64
CA LYS A 203 -6.22 17.28 -7.34
C LYS A 203 -6.89 16.80 -8.63
N GLU A 204 -6.15 16.13 -9.52
CA GLU A 204 -6.70 15.64 -10.78
C GLU A 204 -7.76 14.55 -10.58
N LEU A 205 -7.55 13.68 -9.58
CA LEU A 205 -8.54 12.68 -9.18
C LEU A 205 -9.84 13.35 -8.71
N ALA A 206 -9.74 14.33 -7.82
CA ALA A 206 -10.88 15.07 -7.26
C ALA A 206 -11.63 15.84 -8.35
N GLU A 207 -10.92 16.57 -9.22
CA GLU A 207 -11.50 17.35 -10.32
C GLU A 207 -12.20 16.46 -11.35
N LYS A 208 -11.55 15.37 -11.78
CA LYS A 208 -12.12 14.41 -12.75
C LYS A 208 -13.43 13.82 -12.25
N ASN A 209 -13.49 13.46 -10.97
CA ASN A 209 -14.64 12.77 -10.40
C ASN A 209 -15.67 13.74 -9.79
N GLY A 210 -15.29 15.00 -9.54
CA GLY A 210 -16.10 16.00 -8.84
C GLY A 210 -16.41 15.57 -7.41
N ILE A 211 -15.39 15.17 -6.66
CA ILE A 211 -15.49 14.68 -5.28
C ILE A 211 -14.43 15.31 -4.37
N THR A 212 -14.75 15.41 -3.10
CA THR A 212 -13.85 15.80 -2.00
C THR A 212 -13.08 14.59 -1.45
N ARG A 213 -12.12 14.83 -0.54
CA ARG A 213 -11.38 13.74 0.11
C ARG A 213 -12.30 12.94 1.03
N GLU A 214 -13.17 13.61 1.75
CA GLU A 214 -14.18 13.02 2.62
C GLU A 214 -15.11 12.10 1.84
N GLU A 215 -15.54 12.54 0.66
CA GLU A 215 -16.34 11.73 -0.26
C GLU A 215 -15.54 10.55 -0.83
N LEU A 216 -14.25 10.73 -1.16
CA LEU A 216 -13.39 9.64 -1.59
C LEU A 216 -13.24 8.56 -0.49
N VAL A 217 -13.10 8.98 0.77
CA VAL A 217 -13.05 8.07 1.93
C VAL A 217 -14.39 7.34 2.10
N ASP A 218 -15.53 8.04 1.98
CA ASP A 218 -16.84 7.39 2.02
C ASP A 218 -17.04 6.38 0.88
N ILE A 219 -16.58 6.71 -0.33
CA ILE A 219 -16.58 5.78 -1.47
C ILE A 219 -15.75 4.54 -1.15
N ALA A 220 -14.54 4.71 -0.60
CA ALA A 220 -13.68 3.60 -0.19
C ALA A 220 -14.35 2.72 0.88
N ILE A 221 -15.01 3.31 1.86
CA ILE A 221 -15.73 2.59 2.92
C ILE A 221 -16.90 1.77 2.34
N LEU A 222 -17.67 2.33 1.40
CA LEU A 222 -18.75 1.61 0.72
C LEU A 222 -18.26 0.40 -0.08
N ILE A 223 -17.10 0.54 -0.77
CA ILE A 223 -16.48 -0.55 -1.54
C ILE A 223 -15.88 -1.61 -0.62
N GLY A 224 -15.33 -1.18 0.51
CA GLY A 224 -14.61 -2.00 1.47
C GLY A 224 -13.12 -1.65 1.52
N THR A 225 -12.57 -1.57 2.72
CA THR A 225 -11.19 -1.18 3.03
C THR A 225 -10.46 -2.29 3.79
N ASP A 226 -9.21 -2.04 4.18
CA ASP A 226 -8.51 -2.90 5.15
C ASP A 226 -9.11 -2.85 6.57
N PHE A 227 -10.12 -2.02 6.83
CA PHE A 227 -10.78 -1.87 8.13
C PHE A 227 -12.25 -2.29 8.15
N ASN A 228 -12.87 -2.47 6.98
CA ASN A 228 -14.25 -2.93 6.85
C ASN A 228 -14.50 -3.69 5.53
N PRO A 229 -15.40 -4.67 5.48
CA PRO A 229 -15.62 -5.48 4.28
C PRO A 229 -16.35 -4.76 3.13
N GLY A 230 -16.90 -3.56 3.38
CA GLY A 230 -17.75 -2.84 2.42
C GLY A 230 -19.16 -3.43 2.31
N ILE A 231 -19.96 -2.87 1.40
CA ILE A 231 -21.33 -3.32 1.15
C ILE A 231 -21.35 -4.30 -0.03
N LYS A 232 -21.93 -5.48 0.18
CA LYS A 232 -22.06 -6.51 -0.86
C LYS A 232 -22.79 -5.95 -2.09
N GLY A 233 -22.16 -6.07 -3.26
CA GLY A 233 -22.74 -5.61 -4.54
C GLY A 233 -22.48 -4.13 -4.85
N VAL A 234 -21.83 -3.38 -3.97
CA VAL A 234 -21.45 -1.98 -4.21
C VAL A 234 -20.03 -1.91 -4.73
N GLY A 235 -19.89 -1.75 -6.05
CA GLY A 235 -18.60 -1.46 -6.69
C GLY A 235 -18.30 0.03 -6.83
N VAL A 236 -17.13 0.36 -7.36
CA VAL A 236 -16.60 1.73 -7.49
C VAL A 236 -17.58 2.71 -8.13
N LYS A 237 -18.14 2.34 -9.29
CA LYS A 237 -19.08 3.18 -10.05
C LYS A 237 -20.37 3.44 -9.27
N THR A 238 -20.88 2.43 -8.57
CA THR A 238 -22.08 2.53 -7.74
C THR A 238 -21.82 3.42 -6.54
N ALA A 239 -20.72 3.19 -5.82
CA ALA A 239 -20.31 3.99 -4.67
C ALA A 239 -20.12 5.46 -5.07
N LEU A 240 -19.42 5.74 -6.17
CA LEU A 240 -19.25 7.10 -6.70
C LEU A 240 -20.60 7.75 -7.00
N LYS A 241 -21.52 7.05 -7.68
CA LYS A 241 -22.86 7.59 -7.99
C LYS A 241 -23.65 7.92 -6.73
N LEU A 242 -23.61 7.03 -5.72
CA LEU A 242 -24.29 7.22 -4.45
C LEU A 242 -23.73 8.43 -3.71
N ILE A 243 -22.40 8.50 -3.55
CA ILE A 243 -21.77 9.60 -2.82
C ILE A 243 -21.87 10.92 -3.57
N LYS A 244 -21.77 10.96 -4.89
CA LYS A 244 -22.01 12.23 -5.62
C LYS A 244 -23.44 12.77 -5.48
N LYS A 245 -24.42 11.89 -5.29
CA LYS A 245 -25.83 12.29 -5.13
C LYS A 245 -26.16 12.66 -3.69
N HIS A 246 -25.65 11.89 -2.73
CA HIS A 246 -26.04 11.99 -1.32
C HIS A 246 -24.94 12.61 -0.44
N HIS A 247 -23.74 12.84 -0.96
CA HIS A 247 -22.56 13.45 -0.34
C HIS A 247 -21.94 12.74 0.86
N ARG A 248 -22.71 11.94 1.62
CA ARG A 248 -22.23 11.22 2.80
C ARG A 248 -22.98 9.91 3.04
N ILE A 249 -22.31 8.95 3.69
CA ILE A 249 -22.90 7.67 4.11
C ILE A 249 -24.14 7.89 4.99
N GLU A 250 -24.13 8.85 5.91
CA GLU A 250 -25.24 9.16 6.81
C GLU A 250 -26.54 9.50 6.06
N ARG A 251 -26.41 10.21 4.93
CA ARG A 251 -27.57 10.56 4.09
C ARG A 251 -28.11 9.35 3.34
N LEU A 252 -27.25 8.41 2.94
CA LEU A 252 -27.68 7.14 2.36
C LEU A 252 -28.50 6.31 3.36
N ILE A 253 -28.10 6.31 4.63
CA ILE A 253 -28.84 5.63 5.71
C ILE A 253 -30.18 6.34 5.95
N ALA A 254 -30.18 7.67 6.09
CA ALA A 254 -31.38 8.46 6.34
C ALA A 254 -32.43 8.35 5.22
N GLU A 255 -31.99 8.18 3.96
CA GLU A 255 -32.86 7.98 2.79
C GLU A 255 -33.14 6.50 2.48
N SER A 256 -32.77 5.59 3.39
CA SER A 256 -32.97 4.14 3.26
C SER A 256 -32.41 3.56 1.94
N LYS A 257 -31.30 4.12 1.46
CA LYS A 257 -30.53 3.58 0.33
C LYS A 257 -29.64 2.42 0.75
N ILE A 258 -29.22 2.43 2.02
CA ILE A 258 -28.48 1.36 2.65
C ILE A 258 -29.01 1.17 4.08
N GLU A 259 -28.96 -0.04 4.58
CA GLU A 259 -29.19 -0.35 5.99
C GLU A 259 -27.95 0.04 6.80
N ARG A 260 -28.11 0.52 8.03
CA ARG A 260 -26.96 0.91 8.86
C ARG A 260 -26.10 -0.30 9.21
N GLU A 261 -26.76 -1.42 9.44
CA GLU A 261 -26.20 -2.74 9.72
C GLU A 261 -25.38 -3.27 8.53
N ALA A 262 -25.63 -2.79 7.31
CA ALA A 262 -24.85 -3.18 6.14
C ALA A 262 -23.43 -2.58 6.13
N ILE A 263 -23.14 -1.57 6.96
CA ILE A 263 -21.84 -0.91 7.00
C ILE A 263 -21.37 -0.60 8.43
N GLU A 264 -21.00 -1.66 9.14
CA GLU A 264 -20.52 -1.57 10.52
C GLU A 264 -19.28 -0.67 10.65
N ASN A 265 -19.25 0.12 11.74
CA ASN A 265 -18.12 0.94 12.16
C ASN A 265 -17.60 1.96 11.13
N TYR A 266 -18.42 2.37 10.16
CA TYR A 266 -17.98 3.31 9.11
C TYR A 266 -17.47 4.65 9.69
N GLU A 267 -18.03 5.12 10.82
CA GLU A 267 -17.56 6.34 11.49
C GLU A 267 -16.11 6.20 11.98
N LEU A 268 -15.78 5.04 12.55
CA LEU A 268 -14.43 4.73 13.05
C LEU A 268 -13.44 4.56 11.90
N VAL A 269 -13.84 3.87 10.82
CA VAL A 269 -13.00 3.74 9.61
C VAL A 269 -12.76 5.10 8.97
N ARG A 270 -13.78 5.96 8.89
CA ARG A 270 -13.62 7.32 8.38
C ARG A 270 -12.64 8.12 9.23
N ALA A 271 -12.73 8.00 10.56
CA ALA A 271 -11.79 8.67 11.48
C ALA A 271 -10.35 8.19 11.25
N ILE A 272 -10.11 6.90 11.01
CA ILE A 272 -8.77 6.38 10.68
C ILE A 272 -8.18 7.10 9.47
N PHE A 273 -8.95 7.30 8.40
CA PHE A 273 -8.43 7.96 7.20
C PHE A 273 -8.35 9.47 7.29
N LEU A 274 -9.33 10.13 7.92
CA LEU A 274 -9.41 11.60 7.96
C LEU A 274 -8.64 12.21 9.14
N GLN A 275 -8.50 11.48 10.24
CA GLN A 275 -7.80 11.89 11.45
C GLN A 275 -6.81 10.80 11.90
N PRO A 276 -5.86 10.41 11.02
CA PRO A 276 -4.92 9.33 11.34
C PRO A 276 -4.00 9.72 12.49
N GLU A 277 -3.60 8.72 13.27
CA GLU A 277 -2.58 8.89 14.30
C GLU A 277 -1.18 8.98 13.64
N VAL A 278 -0.68 10.21 13.52
CA VAL A 278 0.62 10.54 12.92
C VAL A 278 1.50 11.30 13.93
N ASN A 279 2.81 11.37 13.67
CA ASN A 279 3.80 11.99 14.54
C ASN A 279 3.55 13.47 14.79
#